data_AF-A0A093XUL7-F1
#
_entry.id   AF-A0A093XUL7-F1
#
_cell.length_a   1.000
_cell.length_b   1.000
_cell.length_c   1.000
_cell.angle_alpha   90.00
_cell.angle_beta   90.00
_cell.angle_gamma   90.00
#
_symmetry.space_group_name_H-M   'P 1'
#
loop_
_entity.id
_entity.type
_entity.pdbx_description
1 polymer ?
#
loop_
_entity_poly.entity_id
_entity_poly.type
_entity_poly.pdbx_seq_one_letter_code
_entity_poly.pdbx_strand_id
1 'polypeptide(L)'
;MANQARIDHGVLEAEVPPAEKKSFKFKLTIFMIWSSLEAFWVGTSYLLAQAVTIPIYGTISDIFGRKWVMITATSIFLFGSILCATAQNMDWLIAARVVQGFGGGGCLTLTTIIISDMTTLRERPMFLAFSAFSWALGTNVGVPVGGAIGQYTSWRWIFWINIPLCVLALAGILYALQLHQDVSSLKSKLARIDYLGILVFIGASTFLLFGLTTGGVMNPWDSPTTLAPLGIGIAGLGVFVIVEWKFAYEPMIPLRIFHDRTANSGYIGAFIHGLVLWAFAYYLIIFFLGARQHTLFLASAETLPGSAPVALSAVLCSVAVFGQAFGVAIGGTVFQNKFDSFTNRAIREGTIPAVMKITGAQAAGSYDVIKLMPEAVQVAYQLVYSNSLELLWYVMTGIAGTRKPGKASNPDRDAAVQFIAGAVAGYKANGNKNG
;
A
#
# COMPACT_ATOMS: atom_id res chain seq x y z
N MET A 1 -3.58 -12.90 49.67
CA MET A 1 -2.46 -13.55 48.94
C MET A 1 -1.97 -12.54 47.90
N ALA A 2 -1.16 -11.53 48.25
CA ALA A 2 0.23 -11.57 48.72
C ALA A 2 1.20 -12.22 47.71
N ASN A 3 1.72 -11.41 46.78
CA ASN A 3 3.13 -11.37 46.33
C ASN A 3 3.25 -10.61 45.00
N GLN A 4 3.17 -9.28 45.08
CA GLN A 4 3.89 -8.44 44.13
C GLN A 4 5.29 -8.29 44.71
N ALA A 5 6.29 -8.79 43.99
CA ALA A 5 7.69 -8.67 44.35
C ALA A 5 8.05 -7.19 44.46
N ARG A 6 7.98 -6.70 45.70
CA ARG A 6 8.55 -5.45 46.17
C ARG A 6 10.05 -5.62 45.95
N ILE A 7 10.59 -4.99 44.91
CA ILE A 7 12.04 -4.85 44.80
C ILE A 7 12.43 -3.98 46.00
N ASP A 8 13.00 -4.62 47.01
CA ASP A 8 13.35 -3.99 48.27
C ASP A 8 14.33 -2.84 48.02
N HIS A 9 13.83 -1.62 48.23
CA HIS A 9 14.60 -0.38 48.24
C HIS A 9 15.82 -0.44 49.17
N GLY A 10 15.87 -1.38 50.12
CA GLY A 10 16.97 -1.54 51.08
C GLY A 10 18.28 -2.07 50.48
N VAL A 11 18.26 -2.79 49.35
CA VAL A 11 19.48 -3.39 48.78
C VAL A 11 20.35 -2.35 48.06
N LEU A 12 19.76 -1.26 47.54
CA LEU A 12 20.48 -0.12 46.95
C LEU A 12 20.88 0.95 48.00
N GLU A 13 20.36 0.85 49.22
CA GLU A 13 20.62 1.84 50.29
C GLU A 13 21.95 1.64 51.02
N ALA A 14 22.60 0.48 50.88
CA ALA A 14 23.78 0.09 51.64
C ALA A 14 25.12 0.63 51.09
N GLU A 15 25.20 1.02 49.81
CA GLU A 15 26.49 1.35 49.17
C GLU A 15 26.72 2.86 48.89
N VAL A 16 25.77 3.75 49.18
CA VAL A 16 25.92 5.19 48.86
C VAL A 16 26.10 6.04 50.12
N PRO A 17 27.17 6.87 50.23
CA PRO A 17 27.40 7.73 51.39
C PRO A 17 26.23 8.71 51.67
N PRO A 18 25.94 9.06 52.94
CA PRO A 18 24.76 9.84 53.32
C PRO A 18 24.66 11.24 52.69
N ALA A 19 25.81 11.85 52.36
CA ALA A 19 25.90 13.21 51.84
C ALA A 19 25.39 13.37 50.40
N GLU A 20 25.38 12.29 49.60
CA GLU A 20 24.98 12.34 48.18
C GLU A 20 23.54 11.85 47.93
N LYS A 21 22.90 11.19 48.90
CA LYS A 21 21.57 10.56 48.75
C LYS A 21 20.46 11.54 48.35
N LYS A 22 20.49 12.78 48.85
CA LYS A 22 19.45 13.80 48.56
C LYS A 22 19.66 14.45 47.19
N SER A 23 20.92 14.71 46.82
CA SER A 23 21.31 15.27 45.52
C SER A 23 21.12 14.26 44.37
N PHE A 24 21.44 12.99 44.61
CA PHE A 24 21.24 11.90 43.66
C PHE A 24 19.75 11.59 43.43
N LYS A 25 18.94 11.43 44.50
CA LYS A 25 17.47 11.26 44.34
C LYS A 25 16.82 12.45 43.63
N PHE A 26 17.22 13.69 43.94
CA PHE A 26 16.65 14.89 43.32
C PHE A 26 17.08 15.05 41.85
N LYS A 27 18.36 14.84 41.52
CA LYS A 27 18.86 14.86 40.14
C LYS A 27 18.30 13.73 39.29
N LEU A 28 18.17 12.52 39.83
CA LEU A 28 17.60 11.38 39.10
C LEU A 28 16.09 11.55 38.86
N THR A 29 15.36 12.06 39.85
CA THR A 29 13.91 12.33 39.75
C THR A 29 13.61 13.47 38.78
N ILE A 30 14.39 14.55 38.79
CA ILE A 30 14.23 15.67 37.83
C ILE A 30 14.71 15.26 36.43
N PHE A 31 15.81 14.52 36.29
CA PHE A 31 16.26 14.07 34.97
C PHE A 31 15.30 13.05 34.32
N MET A 32 14.62 12.21 35.11
CA MET A 32 13.62 11.24 34.62
C MET A 32 12.24 11.85 34.32
N ILE A 33 11.77 12.82 35.11
CA ILE A 33 10.44 13.43 34.94
C ILE A 33 10.41 14.38 33.73
N TRP A 34 11.50 15.07 33.45
CA TRP A 34 11.58 16.05 32.36
C TRP A 34 12.09 15.48 31.01
N SER A 35 12.41 14.18 30.89
CA SER A 35 12.99 13.61 29.64
C SER A 35 12.22 12.47 28.95
N SER A 36 11.23 11.84 29.61
CA SER A 36 10.53 10.67 29.05
C SER A 36 9.23 11.04 28.32
N LEU A 37 8.41 11.89 28.93
CA LEU A 37 7.11 12.32 28.39
C LEU A 37 7.25 13.17 27.13
N GLU A 38 8.17 14.12 27.18
CA GLU A 38 8.54 15.00 26.09
C GLU A 38 9.06 14.20 24.88
N ALA A 39 9.93 13.21 25.11
CA ALA A 39 10.45 12.33 24.07
C ALA A 39 9.34 11.45 23.44
N PHE A 40 8.37 11.00 24.24
CA PHE A 40 7.19 10.30 23.73
C PHE A 40 6.35 11.20 22.80
N TRP A 41 6.16 12.47 23.16
CA TRP A 41 5.41 13.42 22.34
C TRP A 41 6.07 13.77 21.01
N VAL A 42 7.41 13.72 20.89
CA VAL A 42 8.13 13.92 19.61
C VAL A 42 7.71 12.90 18.55
N GLY A 43 7.48 11.65 18.94
CA GLY A 43 6.99 10.59 18.05
C GLY A 43 5.50 10.72 17.79
N THR A 44 4.72 10.84 18.87
CA THR A 44 3.26 10.80 18.82
C THR A 44 2.65 12.01 18.10
N SER A 45 3.22 13.22 18.25
CA SER A 45 2.69 14.43 17.60
C SER A 45 2.75 14.35 16.07
N TYR A 46 3.81 13.74 15.53
CA TYR A 46 3.94 13.49 14.09
C TYR A 46 2.90 12.49 13.61
N LEU A 47 2.73 11.35 14.31
CA LEU A 47 1.77 10.32 13.92
C LEU A 47 0.33 10.84 14.01
N LEU A 48 0.04 11.64 15.03
CA LEU A 48 -1.24 12.32 15.21
C LEU A 48 -1.53 13.27 14.04
N ALA A 49 -0.60 14.17 13.74
CA ALA A 49 -0.74 15.11 12.63
C ALA A 49 -0.86 14.39 11.28
N GLN A 50 -0.09 13.32 11.08
CA GLN A 50 -0.14 12.48 9.89
C GLN A 50 -1.51 11.80 9.74
N ALA A 51 -2.02 11.18 10.80
CA ALA A 51 -3.29 10.44 10.76
C ALA A 51 -4.47 11.35 10.40
N VAL A 52 -4.48 12.57 10.94
CA VAL A 52 -5.56 13.55 10.72
C VAL A 52 -5.54 14.11 9.30
N THR A 53 -4.37 14.24 8.66
CA THR A 53 -4.29 14.85 7.32
C THR A 53 -4.54 13.89 6.17
N ILE A 54 -4.40 12.58 6.38
CA ILE A 54 -4.62 11.55 5.34
C ILE A 54 -5.92 11.78 4.54
N PRO A 55 -7.11 11.84 5.16
CA PRO A 55 -8.36 11.96 4.38
C PRO A 55 -8.51 13.35 3.75
N ILE A 56 -7.94 14.40 4.39
CA ILE A 56 -7.96 15.77 3.89
C ILE A 56 -7.22 15.88 2.55
N TYR A 57 -6.06 15.23 2.43
CA TYR A 57 -5.29 15.23 1.20
C TYR A 57 -6.02 14.55 0.03
N GLY A 58 -6.92 13.59 0.31
CA GLY A 58 -7.79 12.99 -0.70
C GLY A 58 -8.62 14.05 -1.41
N THR A 59 -9.48 14.74 -0.66
CA THR A 59 -10.39 15.77 -1.18
C THR A 59 -9.65 16.98 -1.76
N ILE A 60 -8.60 17.46 -1.06
CA ILE A 60 -7.81 18.60 -1.57
C ILE A 60 -7.17 18.24 -2.92
N SER A 61 -6.72 17.00 -3.10
CA SER A 61 -6.14 16.57 -4.38
C SER A 61 -7.16 16.34 -5.49
N ASP A 62 -8.43 16.08 -5.16
CA ASP A 62 -9.53 16.07 -6.14
C ASP A 62 -9.81 17.49 -6.67
N ILE A 63 -9.69 18.51 -5.81
CA ILE A 63 -10.01 19.91 -6.13
C ILE A 63 -8.85 20.64 -6.82
N PHE A 64 -7.65 20.57 -6.24
CA PHE A 64 -6.47 21.32 -6.72
C PHE A 64 -5.61 20.54 -7.73
N GLY A 65 -5.89 19.25 -7.89
CA GLY A 65 -5.15 18.35 -8.75
C GLY A 65 -4.00 17.64 -8.04
N ARG A 66 -3.74 16.39 -8.45
CA ARG A 66 -2.80 15.50 -7.76
C ARG A 66 -1.36 16.03 -7.71
N LYS A 67 -0.85 16.58 -8.83
CA LYS A 67 0.55 17.01 -8.96
C LYS A 67 0.92 18.10 -7.95
N TRP A 68 0.15 19.18 -7.91
CA TRP A 68 0.47 20.33 -7.06
C TRP A 68 0.31 20.00 -5.59
N VAL A 69 -0.72 19.23 -5.24
CA VAL A 69 -0.94 18.82 -3.85
C VAL A 69 0.18 17.88 -3.36
N MET A 70 0.71 17.00 -4.23
CA MET A 70 1.87 16.17 -3.92
C MET A 70 3.14 17.01 -3.72
N ILE A 71 3.38 18.01 -4.58
CA ILE A 71 4.50 18.95 -4.43
C ILE A 71 4.38 19.69 -3.09
N THR A 72 3.21 20.25 -2.78
CA THR A 72 2.97 20.97 -1.53
C THR A 72 3.17 20.09 -0.31
N ALA A 73 2.63 18.87 -0.30
CA ALA A 73 2.81 17.92 0.81
C ALA A 73 4.30 17.59 1.03
N THR A 74 5.02 17.31 -0.05
CA THR A 74 6.46 17.00 0.01
C THR A 74 7.28 18.21 0.47
N SER A 75 6.93 19.42 0.02
CA SER A 75 7.56 20.67 0.48
C SER A 75 7.31 20.95 1.96
N ILE A 76 6.09 20.69 2.47
CA ILE A 76 5.78 20.81 3.90
C ILE A 76 6.59 19.80 4.71
N PHE A 77 6.72 18.56 4.23
CA PHE A 77 7.53 17.54 4.89
C PHE A 77 9.02 17.92 4.91
N LEU A 78 9.53 18.46 3.80
CA LEU A 78 10.91 18.96 3.70
C LEU A 78 11.15 20.12 4.68
N PHE A 79 10.25 21.10 4.70
CA PHE A 79 10.33 22.24 5.62
C PHE A 79 10.26 21.80 7.09
N GLY A 80 9.32 20.91 7.42
CA GLY A 80 9.21 20.31 8.75
C GLY A 80 10.49 19.55 9.16
N SER A 81 11.15 18.87 8.21
CA SER A 81 12.44 18.20 8.45
C SER A 81 13.55 19.20 8.80
N ILE A 82 13.61 20.34 8.12
CA ILE A 82 14.57 21.43 8.43
C ILE A 82 14.30 22.00 9.83
N LEU A 83 13.03 22.25 10.17
CA LEU A 83 12.63 22.73 11.49
C LEU A 83 13.02 21.73 12.60
N CYS A 84 12.83 20.43 12.37
CA CYS A 84 13.25 19.40 13.32
C CYS A 84 14.77 19.35 13.48
N ALA A 85 15.52 19.47 12.39
CA ALA A 85 16.98 19.44 12.40
C ALA A 85 17.60 20.65 13.13
N THR A 86 16.93 21.81 13.06
CA THR A 86 17.38 23.07 13.67
C THR A 86 16.79 23.32 15.07
N ALA A 87 16.04 22.35 15.60
CA ALA A 87 15.37 22.49 16.89
C ALA A 87 16.34 22.76 18.04
N GLN A 88 16.05 23.80 18.82
CA GLN A 88 16.85 24.21 19.97
C GLN A 88 16.28 23.68 21.30
N ASN A 89 14.95 23.54 21.36
CA ASN A 89 14.20 23.15 22.55
C ASN A 89 13.23 22.01 22.19
N MET A 90 12.72 21.28 23.19
CA MET A 90 11.79 20.18 22.95
C MET A 90 10.45 20.65 22.38
N ASP A 91 9.88 21.73 22.90
CA ASP A 91 8.61 22.29 22.40
C ASP A 91 8.71 22.65 20.92
N TRP A 92 9.84 23.22 20.51
CA TRP A 92 10.12 23.50 19.10
C TRP A 92 10.16 22.22 18.29
N LEU A 93 10.82 21.17 18.78
CA LEU A 93 10.89 19.88 18.09
C LEU A 93 9.50 19.25 17.96
N ILE A 94 8.69 19.27 19.01
CA ILE A 94 7.31 18.75 18.98
C ILE A 94 6.46 19.52 17.96
N ALA A 95 6.54 20.86 17.95
CA ALA A 95 5.84 21.68 16.97
C ALA A 95 6.31 21.41 15.54
N ALA A 96 7.63 21.28 15.33
CA ALA A 96 8.20 20.94 14.03
C ALA A 96 7.76 19.55 13.54
N ARG A 97 7.58 18.59 14.46
CA ARG A 97 7.07 17.25 14.16
C ARG A 97 5.61 17.26 13.74
N VAL A 98 4.78 18.15 14.27
CA VAL A 98 3.41 18.37 13.79
C VAL A 98 3.43 18.88 12.34
N VAL A 99 4.24 19.90 12.04
CA VAL A 99 4.39 20.44 10.67
C VAL A 99 4.88 19.36 9.71
N GLN A 100 5.89 18.58 10.11
CA GLN A 100 6.39 17.47 9.31
C GLN A 100 5.33 16.38 9.11
N GLY A 101 4.53 16.07 10.14
CA GLY A 101 3.45 15.10 10.08
C GLY A 101 2.36 15.47 9.08
N PHE A 102 2.02 16.78 9.00
CA PHE A 102 1.12 17.27 7.95
C PHE A 102 1.61 16.90 6.56
N GLY A 103 2.88 17.17 6.23
CA GLY A 103 3.45 16.76 4.94
C GLY A 103 3.48 15.24 4.76
N GLY A 104 3.78 14.49 5.82
CA GLY A 104 3.92 13.03 5.81
C GLY A 104 2.62 12.29 5.47
N GLY A 105 1.46 12.82 5.91
CA GLY A 105 0.15 12.26 5.58
C GLY A 105 -0.17 12.38 4.09
N GLY A 106 0.19 13.52 3.49
CA GLY A 106 0.03 13.77 2.05
C GLY A 106 0.95 12.89 1.22
N CYS A 107 2.24 12.79 1.56
CA CYS A 107 3.19 11.92 0.86
C CYS A 107 2.71 10.47 0.80
N LEU A 108 2.20 9.93 1.92
CA LEU A 108 1.70 8.56 1.99
C LEU A 108 0.44 8.38 1.13
N THR A 109 -0.57 9.22 1.33
CA THR A 109 -1.89 9.06 0.72
C THR A 109 -1.88 9.35 -0.77
N LEU A 110 -1.25 10.46 -1.18
CA LEU A 110 -1.24 10.90 -2.57
C LEU A 110 -0.47 9.95 -3.46
N THR A 111 0.54 9.23 -2.93
CA THR A 111 1.28 8.22 -3.69
C THR A 111 0.33 7.10 -4.13
N THR A 112 -0.47 6.57 -3.19
CA THR A 112 -1.46 5.53 -3.49
C THR A 112 -2.58 6.03 -4.41
N ILE A 113 -3.05 7.27 -4.22
CA ILE A 113 -4.08 7.89 -5.07
C ILE A 113 -3.58 8.06 -6.50
N ILE A 114 -2.39 8.65 -6.71
CA ILE A 114 -1.82 8.91 -8.03
C ILE A 114 -1.60 7.59 -8.78
N ILE A 115 -1.05 6.58 -8.12
CA ILE A 115 -0.88 5.25 -8.73
C ILE A 115 -2.25 4.69 -9.14
N SER A 116 -3.25 4.83 -8.27
CA SER A 116 -4.60 4.34 -8.54
C SER A 116 -5.25 5.05 -9.73
N ASP A 117 -5.06 6.36 -9.88
CA ASP A 117 -5.63 7.15 -10.98
C ASP A 117 -4.93 6.91 -12.32
N MET A 118 -3.62 6.62 -12.30
CA MET A 118 -2.83 6.39 -13.52
C MET A 118 -2.92 4.96 -14.07
N THR A 119 -3.39 4.00 -13.26
CA THR A 119 -3.33 2.57 -13.59
C THR A 119 -4.70 1.96 -13.82
N THR A 120 -4.76 1.02 -14.77
CA THR A 120 -5.99 0.23 -14.99
C THR A 120 -6.22 -0.73 -13.82
N LEU A 121 -7.47 -1.15 -13.57
CA LEU A 121 -7.80 -2.09 -12.48
C LEU A 121 -6.97 -3.39 -12.52
N ARG A 122 -6.55 -3.81 -13.72
CA ARG A 122 -5.76 -5.03 -13.94
C ARG A 122 -4.29 -4.85 -13.58
N GLU A 123 -3.72 -3.68 -13.85
CA GLU A 123 -2.29 -3.38 -13.64
C GLU A 123 -2.03 -2.70 -12.30
N ARG A 124 -3.06 -2.09 -11.68
CA ARG A 124 -2.98 -1.41 -10.38
C ARG A 124 -2.26 -2.23 -9.30
N PRO A 125 -2.53 -3.54 -9.13
CA PRO A 125 -1.82 -4.34 -8.14
C PRO A 125 -0.30 -4.36 -8.36
N MET A 126 0.17 -4.33 -9.62
CA MET A 126 1.60 -4.32 -9.93
C MET A 126 2.27 -3.04 -9.45
N PHE A 127 1.68 -1.88 -9.77
CA PHE A 127 2.25 -0.60 -9.38
C PHE A 127 2.14 -0.35 -7.86
N LEU A 128 1.04 -0.79 -7.24
CA LEU A 128 0.93 -0.78 -5.79
C LEU A 128 1.97 -1.70 -5.13
N ALA A 129 2.31 -2.82 -5.76
CA ALA A 129 3.36 -3.69 -5.27
C ALA A 129 4.75 -3.04 -5.37
N PHE A 130 5.08 -2.35 -6.47
CA PHE A 130 6.30 -1.53 -6.55
C PHE A 130 6.36 -0.46 -5.44
N SER A 131 5.24 0.20 -5.17
CA SER A 131 5.15 1.15 -4.04
C SER A 131 5.38 0.47 -2.69
N ALA A 132 4.81 -0.73 -2.50
CA ALA A 132 5.00 -1.52 -1.28
C ALA A 132 6.45 -2.00 -1.13
N PHE A 133 7.13 -2.34 -2.22
CA PHE A 133 8.55 -2.65 -2.24
C PHE A 133 9.41 -1.46 -1.79
N SER A 134 9.16 -0.26 -2.31
CA SER A 134 9.86 0.96 -1.88
C SER A 134 9.65 1.24 -0.38
N TRP A 135 8.43 1.04 0.12
CA TRP A 135 8.14 1.19 1.56
C TRP A 135 8.87 0.13 2.40
N ALA A 136 8.85 -1.13 1.98
CA ALA A 136 9.58 -2.21 2.62
C ALA A 136 11.08 -1.94 2.71
N LEU A 137 11.69 -1.50 1.59
CA LEU A 137 13.10 -1.13 1.54
C LEU A 137 13.41 0.05 2.48
N GLY A 138 12.58 1.11 2.43
CA GLY A 138 12.73 2.27 3.30
C GLY A 138 12.66 1.93 4.79
N THR A 139 11.74 1.04 5.18
CA THR A 139 11.59 0.61 6.58
C THR A 139 12.80 -0.21 7.06
N ASN A 140 13.28 -1.14 6.23
CA ASN A 140 14.41 -2.02 6.60
C ASN A 140 15.76 -1.31 6.59
N VAL A 141 15.95 -0.33 5.70
CA VAL A 141 17.17 0.50 5.72
C VAL A 141 17.06 1.58 6.80
N GLY A 142 15.87 2.14 6.98
CA GLY A 142 15.63 3.25 7.89
C GLY A 142 15.84 2.90 9.36
N VAL A 143 15.39 1.73 9.83
CA VAL A 143 15.51 1.34 11.24
C VAL A 143 16.98 1.20 11.69
N PRO A 144 17.86 0.44 11.01
CA PRO A 144 19.26 0.32 11.38
C PRO A 144 20.05 1.62 11.19
N VAL A 145 19.78 2.36 10.11
CA VAL A 145 20.43 3.67 9.87
C VAL A 145 20.04 4.67 10.97
N GLY A 146 18.76 4.71 11.34
CA GLY A 146 18.27 5.52 12.46
C GLY A 146 18.91 5.12 13.78
N GLY A 147 19.01 3.82 14.06
CA GLY A 147 19.68 3.30 15.25
C GLY A 147 21.17 3.63 15.29
N ALA A 148 21.87 3.51 14.16
CA ALA A 148 23.29 3.86 14.02
C ALA A 148 23.53 5.36 14.22
N ILE A 149 22.71 6.22 13.60
CA ILE A 149 22.81 7.68 13.76
C ILE A 149 22.55 8.08 15.21
N GLY A 150 21.53 7.50 15.84
CA GLY A 150 21.21 7.79 17.24
C GLY A 150 22.30 7.35 18.21
N GLN A 151 23.07 6.31 17.87
CA GLN A 151 24.13 5.77 18.73
C GLN A 151 25.51 6.41 18.49
N TYR A 152 25.89 6.64 17.23
CA TYR A 152 27.25 7.04 16.84
C TYR A 152 27.36 8.50 16.41
N THR A 153 26.25 9.22 16.26
CA THR A 153 26.21 10.59 15.71
C THR A 153 25.19 11.42 16.51
N SER A 154 24.90 12.65 16.08
CA SER A 154 23.81 13.46 16.64
C SER A 154 22.46 13.04 16.04
N TRP A 155 21.43 12.96 16.89
CA TRP A 155 20.04 12.70 16.50
C TRP A 155 19.50 13.66 15.42
N ARG A 156 20.06 14.86 15.30
CA ARG A 156 19.67 15.84 14.26
C ARG A 156 19.87 15.30 12.84
N TRP A 157 20.83 14.41 12.63
CA TRP A 157 21.09 13.80 11.33
C TRP A 157 19.95 12.91 10.82
N ILE A 158 19.10 12.41 11.72
CA ILE A 158 17.87 11.68 11.34
C ILE A 158 16.96 12.57 10.47
N PHE A 159 16.99 13.88 10.70
CA PHE A 159 16.21 14.85 9.94
C PHE A 159 16.95 15.40 8.72
N TRP A 160 18.28 15.59 8.81
CA TRP A 160 19.09 16.05 7.68
C TRP A 160 19.08 15.08 6.50
N ILE A 161 19.06 13.76 6.75
CA ILE A 161 19.02 12.74 5.69
C ILE A 161 17.75 12.82 4.85
N ASN A 162 16.63 13.29 5.41
CA ASN A 162 15.38 13.43 4.68
C ASN A 162 15.45 14.51 3.59
N ILE A 163 16.28 15.54 3.77
CA ILE A 163 16.36 16.68 2.86
C ILE A 163 16.78 16.28 1.43
N PRO A 164 17.94 15.63 1.21
CA PRO A 164 18.32 15.23 -0.15
C PRO A 164 17.30 14.27 -0.77
N LEU A 165 16.70 13.38 0.02
CA LEU A 165 15.66 12.46 -0.46
C LEU A 165 14.40 13.22 -0.92
N CYS A 166 13.96 14.22 -0.16
CA CYS A 166 12.81 15.05 -0.52
C CYS A 166 13.09 15.91 -1.75
N VAL A 167 14.30 16.47 -1.87
CA VAL A 167 14.71 17.26 -3.04
C VAL A 167 14.72 16.38 -4.29
N LEU A 168 15.26 15.17 -4.22
CA LEU A 168 15.23 14.20 -5.32
C LEU A 168 13.80 13.80 -5.68
N ALA A 169 12.95 13.55 -4.67
CA ALA A 169 11.53 13.25 -4.89
C ALA A 169 10.81 14.41 -5.58
N LEU A 170 11.00 15.65 -5.12
CA LEU A 170 10.43 16.86 -5.72
C LEU A 170 10.89 17.04 -7.18
N ALA A 171 12.18 16.87 -7.44
CA ALA A 171 12.72 16.93 -8.80
C ALA A 171 12.10 15.85 -9.70
N GLY A 172 11.98 14.62 -9.20
CA GLY A 172 11.33 13.51 -9.89
C GLY A 172 9.85 13.79 -10.18
N ILE A 173 9.10 14.34 -9.22
CA ILE A 173 7.69 14.72 -9.41
C ILE A 173 7.56 15.83 -10.45
N LEU A 174 8.41 16.86 -10.40
CA LEU A 174 8.36 17.97 -11.36
C LEU A 174 8.62 17.49 -12.79
N TYR A 175 9.60 16.59 -12.97
CA TYR A 175 10.02 16.06 -14.26
C TYR A 175 9.07 14.99 -14.82
N ALA A 176 8.76 13.96 -14.04
CA ALA A 176 8.06 12.76 -14.52
C ALA A 176 6.54 12.87 -14.42
N LEU A 177 6.00 13.64 -13.47
CA LEU A 177 4.58 13.68 -13.22
C LEU A 177 3.90 14.76 -14.08
N GLN A 178 3.42 14.38 -15.26
CA GLN A 178 2.67 15.25 -16.17
C GLN A 178 1.19 14.86 -16.18
N LEU A 179 0.42 15.40 -15.23
CA LEU A 179 -1.04 15.25 -15.20
C LEU A 179 -1.73 16.47 -15.81
N HIS A 180 -2.85 16.23 -16.48
CA HIS A 180 -3.75 17.28 -16.92
C HIS A 180 -4.21 18.12 -15.72
N GLN A 181 -4.08 19.44 -15.85
CA GLN A 181 -4.45 20.38 -14.80
C GLN A 181 -5.87 20.88 -15.06
N ASP A 182 -6.68 20.89 -14.01
CA ASP A 182 -7.99 21.53 -14.09
C ASP A 182 -7.81 23.06 -14.07
N VAL A 183 -8.26 23.72 -15.14
CA VAL A 183 -8.13 25.17 -15.40
C VAL A 183 -9.22 26.00 -14.72
N SER A 184 -10.04 25.40 -13.85
CA SER A 184 -11.06 26.10 -13.09
C SER A 184 -10.50 27.20 -12.17
N SER A 185 -11.25 28.30 -12.03
CA SER A 185 -10.86 29.47 -11.22
C SER A 185 -10.63 29.10 -9.75
N LEU A 186 -9.61 29.68 -9.13
CA LEU A 186 -9.25 29.45 -7.72
C LEU A 186 -10.43 29.66 -6.76
N LYS A 187 -11.30 30.64 -7.05
CA LYS A 187 -12.50 30.93 -6.25
C LYS A 187 -13.50 29.76 -6.29
N SER A 188 -13.66 29.13 -7.45
CA SER A 188 -14.52 27.96 -7.62
C SER A 188 -13.95 26.73 -6.91
N LYS A 189 -12.62 26.59 -6.88
CA LYS A 189 -11.94 25.50 -6.18
C LYS A 189 -12.08 25.63 -4.66
N LEU A 190 -11.85 26.83 -4.12
CA LEU A 190 -12.00 27.11 -2.68
C LEU A 190 -13.44 26.90 -2.19
N ALA A 191 -14.44 27.24 -3.00
CA ALA A 191 -15.85 27.06 -2.64
C ALA A 191 -16.28 25.57 -2.55
N ARG A 192 -15.51 24.64 -3.12
CA ARG A 192 -15.79 23.20 -3.10
C ARG A 192 -15.24 22.49 -1.86
N ILE A 193 -14.36 23.15 -1.09
CA ILE A 193 -13.75 22.54 0.09
C ILE A 193 -14.79 22.40 1.19
N ASP A 194 -14.93 21.19 1.74
CA ASP A 194 -15.74 20.96 2.94
C ASP A 194 -14.99 21.42 4.20
N TYR A 195 -14.99 22.72 4.44
CA TYR A 195 -14.35 23.31 5.61
C TYR A 195 -14.98 22.81 6.93
N LEU A 196 -16.29 22.56 6.93
CA LEU A 196 -16.99 22.12 8.15
C LEU A 196 -16.60 20.68 8.50
N GLY A 197 -16.69 19.76 7.53
CA GLY A 197 -16.27 18.37 7.70
C GLY A 197 -14.81 18.27 8.13
N ILE A 198 -13.91 19.02 7.48
CA ILE A 198 -12.49 19.06 7.82
C ILE A 198 -12.25 19.57 9.25
N LEU A 199 -12.87 20.68 9.65
CA LEU A 199 -12.67 21.25 11.00
C LEU A 199 -13.21 20.33 12.09
N VAL A 200 -14.40 19.74 11.90
CA VAL A 200 -14.99 18.79 12.84
C VAL A 200 -14.13 17.53 12.93
N PHE A 201 -13.65 17.00 11.81
CA PHE A 201 -12.79 15.82 11.77
C PHE A 201 -11.44 16.05 12.47
N ILE A 202 -10.78 17.18 12.19
CA ILE A 202 -9.52 17.56 12.86
C ILE A 202 -9.75 17.65 14.36
N GLY A 203 -10.74 18.45 14.80
CA GLY A 203 -11.02 18.64 16.22
C GLY A 203 -11.34 17.32 16.92
N ALA A 204 -12.27 16.53 16.37
CA ALA A 204 -12.68 15.27 16.94
C ALA A 204 -11.53 14.26 17.04
N SER A 205 -10.77 14.08 15.96
CA SER A 205 -9.64 13.15 15.92
C SER A 205 -8.51 13.59 16.85
N THR A 206 -8.21 14.89 16.92
CA THR A 206 -7.22 15.44 17.86
C THR A 206 -7.63 15.23 19.31
N PHE A 207 -8.87 15.54 19.69
CA PHE A 207 -9.34 15.33 21.07
C PHE A 207 -9.36 13.85 21.45
N LEU A 208 -9.81 12.97 20.53
CA LEU A 208 -9.84 11.53 20.74
C LEU A 208 -8.44 10.97 20.99
N LEU A 209 -7.51 11.27 20.08
CA LEU A 209 -6.14 10.76 20.13
C LEU A 209 -5.37 11.40 21.29
N PHE A 210 -5.63 12.67 21.62
CA PHE A 210 -5.08 13.30 22.82
C PHE A 210 -5.55 12.59 24.09
N GLY A 211 -6.86 12.33 24.23
CA GLY A 211 -7.40 11.58 25.38
C GLY A 211 -6.75 10.21 25.54
N LEU A 212 -6.63 9.45 24.44
CA LEU A 212 -5.97 8.13 24.43
C LEU A 212 -4.48 8.21 24.79
N THR A 213 -3.79 9.25 24.34
CA THR A 213 -2.34 9.42 24.54
C THR A 213 -2.01 9.91 25.95
N THR A 214 -2.88 10.72 26.56
CA THR A 214 -2.69 11.31 27.88
C THR A 214 -3.12 10.39 29.02
N GLY A 215 -4.06 9.48 28.75
CA GLY A 215 -4.66 8.57 29.73
C GLY A 215 -3.65 7.56 30.29
N GLY A 216 -3.51 7.55 31.61
CA GLY A 216 -2.58 6.68 32.34
C GLY A 216 -1.11 7.09 32.26
N VAL A 217 -0.77 8.11 31.47
CA VAL A 217 0.61 8.63 31.33
C VAL A 217 0.76 9.98 32.03
N MET A 218 -0.02 10.99 31.61
CA MET A 218 0.02 12.32 32.21
C MET A 218 -1.05 12.50 33.29
N ASN A 219 -2.22 11.93 33.06
CA ASN A 219 -3.36 12.01 33.96
C ASN A 219 -3.91 10.60 34.22
N PRO A 220 -4.44 10.32 35.42
CA PRO A 220 -5.18 9.09 35.66
C PRO A 220 -6.33 8.91 34.66
N TRP A 221 -6.70 7.66 34.38
CA TRP A 221 -7.82 7.33 33.49
C TRP A 221 -9.16 7.92 33.97
N ASP A 222 -9.34 8.00 35.29
CA ASP A 222 -10.55 8.55 35.91
C ASP A 222 -10.59 10.09 35.92
N SER A 223 -9.52 10.75 35.46
CA SER A 223 -9.47 12.21 35.45
C SER A 223 -10.43 12.80 34.41
N PRO A 224 -11.19 13.86 34.75
CA PRO A 224 -11.99 14.60 33.78
C PRO A 224 -11.18 15.12 32.58
N THR A 225 -9.88 15.41 32.78
CA THR A 225 -8.97 15.85 31.73
C THR A 225 -8.63 14.78 30.69
N THR A 226 -8.85 13.50 31.01
CA THR A 226 -8.67 12.36 30.09
C THR A 226 -10.01 11.96 29.46
N LEU A 227 -11.07 11.87 30.28
CA LEU A 227 -12.39 11.42 29.84
C LEU A 227 -13.12 12.46 28.97
N ALA A 228 -12.97 13.76 29.26
CA ALA A 228 -13.65 14.79 28.48
C ALA A 228 -13.15 14.86 27.02
N PRO A 229 -11.83 14.90 26.73
CA PRO A 229 -11.34 14.83 25.35
C PRO A 229 -11.75 13.54 24.64
N LEU A 230 -11.76 12.40 25.34
CA LEU A 230 -12.17 11.12 24.76
C LEU A 230 -13.66 11.16 24.36
N GLY A 231 -14.53 11.62 25.26
CA GLY A 231 -15.96 11.75 25.01
C GLY A 231 -16.28 12.76 23.91
N ILE A 232 -15.63 13.93 23.93
CA ILE A 232 -15.75 14.97 22.89
C ILE A 232 -15.25 14.43 21.55
N GLY A 233 -14.16 13.68 21.52
CA GLY A 233 -13.63 13.08 20.31
C GLY A 233 -14.58 12.04 19.69
N ILE A 234 -15.11 11.11 20.50
CA ILE A 234 -16.09 10.12 20.03
C ILE A 234 -17.38 10.80 19.54
N ALA A 235 -17.92 11.74 20.33
CA ALA A 235 -19.12 12.47 19.95
C ALA A 235 -18.88 13.31 18.68
N GLY A 236 -17.71 13.95 18.58
CA GLY A 236 -17.29 14.74 17.42
C GLY A 236 -17.14 13.91 16.16
N LEU A 237 -16.64 12.67 16.24
CA LEU A 237 -16.62 11.75 15.10
C LEU A 237 -18.04 11.33 14.70
N GLY A 238 -18.96 11.16 15.66
CA GLY A 238 -20.38 10.96 15.37
C GLY A 238 -21.01 12.16 14.65
N VAL A 239 -20.71 13.38 15.10
CA VAL A 239 -21.14 14.62 14.43
C VAL A 239 -20.54 14.72 13.03
N PHE A 240 -19.26 14.36 12.85
CA PHE A 240 -18.61 14.31 11.55
C PHE A 240 -19.36 13.42 10.57
N VAL A 241 -19.77 12.21 10.98
CA VAL A 241 -20.57 11.32 10.13
C VAL A 241 -21.89 11.97 9.71
N ILE A 242 -22.56 12.69 10.62
CA ILE A 242 -23.81 13.41 10.32
C ILE A 242 -23.56 14.58 9.35
N VAL A 243 -22.46 15.33 9.55
CA VAL A 243 -22.05 16.44 8.68
C VAL A 243 -21.79 15.93 7.26
N GLU A 244 -20.98 14.88 7.13
CA GLU A 244 -20.64 14.24 5.85
C GLU A 244 -21.88 13.65 5.16
N TRP A 245 -22.82 13.08 5.93
CA TRP A 245 -24.04 12.50 5.36
C TRP A 245 -25.01 13.55 4.83
N LYS A 246 -25.16 14.68 5.52
CA LYS A 246 -26.30 15.59 5.33
C LYS A 246 -25.91 16.96 4.75
N PHE A 247 -24.70 17.43 4.98
CA PHE A 247 -24.29 18.81 4.68
C PHE A 247 -23.14 18.91 3.67
N ALA A 248 -22.33 17.86 3.53
CA ALA A 248 -21.19 17.87 2.62
C ALA A 248 -21.63 17.75 1.15
N TYR A 249 -21.29 18.77 0.34
CA TYR A 249 -21.49 18.71 -1.11
C TYR A 249 -20.45 17.80 -1.80
N GLU A 250 -19.20 17.84 -1.33
CA GLU A 250 -18.10 17.00 -1.78
C GLU A 250 -17.47 16.32 -0.55
N PRO A 251 -18.07 15.19 -0.07
CA PRO A 251 -17.72 14.56 1.19
C PRO A 251 -16.27 14.06 1.19
N MET A 252 -15.58 14.23 2.33
CA MET A 252 -14.23 13.73 2.52
C MET A 252 -14.19 12.21 2.54
N ILE A 253 -15.22 11.59 3.14
CA ILE A 253 -15.38 10.13 3.16
C ILE A 253 -16.78 9.79 2.63
N PRO A 254 -16.92 9.50 1.33
CA PRO A 254 -18.22 9.26 0.73
C PRO A 254 -18.84 7.98 1.29
N LEU A 255 -19.91 8.10 2.09
CA LEU A 255 -20.53 6.97 2.81
C LEU A 255 -20.99 5.80 1.92
N ARG A 256 -21.17 6.06 0.62
CA ARG A 256 -21.48 5.02 -0.39
C ARG A 256 -20.45 3.89 -0.44
N ILE A 257 -19.19 4.14 -0.06
CA ILE A 257 -18.15 3.09 -0.06
C ILE A 257 -18.41 2.02 0.99
N PHE A 258 -19.20 2.33 2.03
CA PHE A 258 -19.53 1.41 3.10
C PHE A 258 -20.79 0.57 2.82
N HIS A 259 -21.36 0.66 1.61
CA HIS A 259 -22.57 -0.11 1.26
C HIS A 259 -22.28 -1.61 1.11
N ASP A 260 -21.09 -1.96 0.61
CA ASP A 260 -20.74 -3.35 0.31
C ASP A 260 -20.12 -4.07 1.51
N ARG A 261 -20.73 -5.17 1.93
CA ARG A 261 -20.25 -6.00 3.05
C ARG A 261 -18.82 -6.50 2.84
N THR A 262 -18.46 -6.83 1.59
CA THR A 262 -17.11 -7.28 1.22
C THR A 262 -16.09 -6.16 1.41
N ALA A 263 -16.39 -4.94 0.98
CA ALA A 263 -15.52 -3.79 1.18
C ALA A 263 -15.34 -3.47 2.68
N ASN A 264 -16.45 -3.49 3.44
CA ASN A 264 -16.43 -3.28 4.89
C ASN A 264 -15.56 -4.31 5.62
N SER A 265 -15.62 -5.58 5.22
CA SER A 265 -14.74 -6.60 5.80
C SER A 265 -13.25 -6.30 5.56
N GLY A 266 -12.93 -5.76 4.37
CA GLY A 266 -11.58 -5.30 4.03
C GLY A 266 -11.15 -4.10 4.87
N TYR A 267 -12.03 -3.11 5.06
CA TYR A 267 -11.74 -1.93 5.89
C TYR A 267 -11.51 -2.29 7.37
N ILE A 268 -12.34 -3.18 7.93
CA ILE A 268 -12.17 -3.69 9.30
C ILE A 268 -10.86 -4.46 9.41
N GLY A 269 -10.56 -5.33 8.44
CA GLY A 269 -9.30 -6.06 8.38
C GLY A 269 -8.09 -5.13 8.35
N ALA A 270 -8.12 -4.08 7.51
CA ALA A 270 -7.06 -3.08 7.40
C ALA A 270 -6.88 -2.29 8.70
N PHE A 271 -7.98 -1.95 9.39
CA PHE A 271 -7.96 -1.26 10.67
C PHE A 271 -7.30 -2.12 11.76
N ILE A 272 -7.74 -3.37 11.92
CA ILE A 272 -7.16 -4.32 12.90
C ILE A 272 -5.69 -4.59 12.59
N HIS A 273 -5.36 -4.81 11.31
CA HIS A 273 -3.99 -4.99 10.87
C HIS A 273 -3.11 -3.78 11.22
N GLY A 274 -3.59 -2.56 10.96
CA GLY A 274 -2.89 -1.33 11.31
C GLY A 274 -2.63 -1.21 12.82
N LEU A 275 -3.64 -1.48 13.65
CA LEU A 275 -3.51 -1.47 15.12
C LEU A 275 -2.42 -2.42 15.61
N VAL A 276 -2.45 -3.68 15.16
CA VAL A 276 -1.49 -4.70 15.61
C VAL A 276 -0.09 -4.41 15.07
N LEU A 277 0.03 -4.08 13.77
CA LEU A 277 1.31 -3.85 13.11
C LEU A 277 2.09 -2.70 13.76
N TRP A 278 1.46 -1.54 13.95
CA TRP A 278 2.13 -0.37 14.49
C TRP A 278 2.40 -0.49 15.99
N ALA A 279 1.51 -1.11 16.77
CA ALA A 279 1.76 -1.43 18.17
C ALA A 279 2.98 -2.36 18.30
N PHE A 280 3.02 -3.44 17.52
CA PHE A 280 4.14 -4.37 17.52
C PHE A 280 5.45 -3.65 17.11
N ALA A 281 5.45 -2.91 16.01
CA ALA A 281 6.65 -2.23 15.51
C ALA A 281 7.23 -1.22 16.53
N TYR A 282 6.38 -0.46 17.22
CA TYR A 282 6.83 0.55 18.17
C TYR A 282 7.32 -0.07 19.49
N TYR A 283 6.53 -0.96 20.09
CA TYR A 283 6.84 -1.54 21.40
C TYR A 283 7.94 -2.60 21.35
N LEU A 284 8.17 -3.24 20.19
CA LEU A 284 9.26 -4.21 20.05
C LEU A 284 10.64 -3.55 20.24
N ILE A 285 10.86 -2.36 19.65
CA ILE A 285 12.10 -1.61 19.85
C ILE A 285 12.27 -1.22 21.33
N ILE A 286 11.19 -0.75 21.96
CA ILE A 286 11.18 -0.39 23.39
C ILE A 286 11.48 -1.62 24.26
N PHE A 287 10.98 -2.80 23.91
CA PHE A 287 11.27 -4.03 24.63
C PHE A 287 12.77 -4.39 24.58
N PHE A 288 13.42 -4.30 23.41
CA PHE A 288 14.86 -4.56 23.32
C PHE A 288 15.70 -3.53 24.08
N LEU A 289 15.31 -2.25 24.04
CA LEU A 289 15.97 -1.19 24.79
C LEU A 289 15.78 -1.34 26.31
N GLY A 290 14.53 -1.54 26.75
CA GLY A 290 14.16 -1.50 28.16
C GLY A 290 14.23 -2.84 28.89
N ALA A 291 13.78 -3.93 28.27
CA ALA A 291 13.80 -5.24 28.93
C ALA A 291 15.10 -6.00 28.68
N ARG A 292 15.62 -5.98 27.44
CA ARG A 292 16.88 -6.66 27.09
C ARG A 292 18.12 -5.81 27.34
N GLN A 293 17.96 -4.50 27.60
CA GLN A 293 19.07 -3.56 27.83
C GLN A 293 20.07 -3.55 26.66
N HIS A 294 19.58 -3.74 25.44
CA HIS A 294 20.40 -3.70 24.23
C HIS A 294 20.74 -2.26 23.86
N THR A 295 21.88 -2.07 23.19
CA THR A 295 22.23 -0.76 22.60
C THR A 295 21.26 -0.41 21.47
N LEU A 296 21.11 0.88 21.16
CA LEU A 296 20.13 1.35 20.17
C LEU A 296 20.32 0.71 18.78
N PHE A 297 21.56 0.55 18.33
CA PHE A 297 21.89 -0.12 17.08
C PHE A 297 21.52 -1.61 17.13
N LEU A 298 21.87 -2.31 18.21
CA LEU A 298 21.56 -3.73 18.35
C LEU A 298 20.05 -3.98 18.44
N ALA A 299 19.32 -3.19 19.22
CA ALA A 299 17.86 -3.24 19.31
C ALA A 299 17.21 -3.02 17.93
N SER A 300 17.73 -2.06 17.15
CA SER A 300 17.26 -1.79 15.80
C SER A 300 17.54 -2.96 14.84
N ALA A 301 18.73 -3.57 14.94
CA ALA A 301 19.10 -4.72 14.14
C ALA A 301 18.28 -5.97 14.48
N GLU A 302 17.99 -6.22 15.76
CA GLU A 302 17.20 -7.36 16.21
C GLU A 302 15.68 -7.20 15.97
N THR A 303 15.21 -5.97 15.75
CA THR A 303 13.86 -5.76 15.22
C THR A 303 13.73 -6.11 13.74
N LEU A 304 14.83 -6.17 12.98
CA LEU A 304 14.79 -6.49 11.55
C LEU A 304 14.19 -7.88 11.26
N PRO A 305 14.56 -8.98 11.95
CA PRO A 305 13.88 -10.27 11.76
C PRO A 305 12.35 -10.21 11.97
N GLY A 306 11.84 -9.27 12.77
CA GLY A 306 10.41 -9.05 12.96
C GLY A 306 9.75 -8.27 11.80
N SER A 307 10.45 -7.31 11.20
CA SER A 307 9.97 -6.51 10.06
C SER A 307 10.34 -7.07 8.67
N ALA A 308 11.34 -7.95 8.61
CA ALA A 308 11.85 -8.56 7.38
C ALA A 308 10.82 -9.47 6.71
N PRO A 309 9.98 -10.25 7.42
CA PRO A 309 8.88 -11.00 6.80
C PRO A 309 7.89 -10.10 6.07
N VAL A 310 7.59 -8.90 6.61
CA VAL A 310 6.71 -7.93 5.94
C VAL A 310 7.34 -7.47 4.63
N ALA A 311 8.63 -7.14 4.65
CA ALA A 311 9.35 -6.74 3.44
C ALA A 311 9.51 -7.88 2.43
N LEU A 312 9.86 -9.08 2.88
CA LEU A 312 9.96 -10.26 2.04
C LEU A 312 8.60 -10.58 1.41
N SER A 313 7.51 -10.50 2.19
CA SER A 313 6.16 -10.71 1.66
C SER A 313 5.78 -9.65 0.63
N ALA A 314 6.15 -8.38 0.84
CA ALA A 314 5.94 -7.32 -0.13
C ALA A 314 6.76 -7.54 -1.41
N VAL A 315 8.03 -7.96 -1.28
CA VAL A 315 8.89 -8.32 -2.41
C VAL A 315 8.32 -9.51 -3.19
N LEU A 316 7.97 -10.60 -2.50
CA LEU A 316 7.42 -11.80 -3.12
C LEU A 316 6.07 -11.51 -3.79
N CYS A 317 5.21 -10.70 -3.17
CA CYS A 317 3.96 -10.25 -3.76
C CYS A 317 4.23 -9.40 -5.01
N SER A 318 5.22 -8.49 -4.97
CA SER A 318 5.63 -7.68 -6.12
C SER A 318 6.16 -8.52 -7.27
N VAL A 319 7.03 -9.49 -6.97
CA VAL A 319 7.59 -10.40 -7.98
C VAL A 319 6.50 -11.30 -8.56
N ALA A 320 5.60 -11.83 -7.73
CA ALA A 320 4.49 -12.66 -8.19
C ALA A 320 3.53 -11.90 -9.11
N VAL A 321 3.14 -10.68 -8.71
CA VAL A 321 2.25 -9.82 -9.51
C VAL A 321 2.96 -9.34 -10.78
N PHE A 322 4.24 -9.02 -10.72
CA PHE A 322 5.05 -8.71 -11.91
C PHE A 322 5.10 -9.90 -12.87
N GLY A 323 5.32 -11.11 -12.35
CA GLY A 323 5.29 -12.35 -13.13
C GLY A 323 3.94 -12.62 -13.81
N GLN A 324 2.81 -12.22 -13.21
CA GLN A 324 1.49 -12.35 -13.83
C GLN A 324 1.37 -11.56 -15.13
N ALA A 325 1.92 -10.34 -15.20
CA ALA A 325 1.84 -9.54 -16.42
C ALA A 325 2.64 -10.17 -17.57
N PHE A 326 3.85 -10.70 -17.28
CA PHE A 326 4.63 -11.46 -18.26
C PHE A 326 3.93 -12.75 -18.65
N GLY A 327 3.30 -13.47 -17.71
CA GLY A 327 2.53 -14.67 -17.99
C GLY A 327 1.37 -14.41 -18.96
N VAL A 328 0.61 -13.33 -18.74
CA VAL A 328 -0.48 -12.91 -19.63
C VAL A 328 0.05 -12.47 -20.99
N ALA A 329 1.10 -11.64 -21.03
CA ALA A 329 1.64 -11.11 -22.28
C ALA A 329 2.28 -12.21 -23.15
N ILE A 330 3.17 -13.03 -22.58
CA ILE A 330 3.81 -14.15 -23.27
C ILE A 330 2.75 -15.17 -23.69
N GLY A 331 1.81 -15.50 -22.81
CA GLY A 331 0.72 -16.43 -23.10
C GLY A 331 -0.17 -15.94 -24.24
N GLY A 332 -0.63 -14.69 -24.17
CA GLY A 332 -1.41 -14.07 -25.24
C GLY A 332 -0.68 -14.08 -26.57
N THR A 333 0.59 -13.67 -26.59
CA THR A 333 1.38 -13.58 -27.83
C THR A 333 1.62 -14.96 -28.46
N VAL A 334 1.96 -15.98 -27.66
CA VAL A 334 2.16 -17.35 -28.16
C VAL A 334 0.86 -17.92 -28.69
N PHE A 335 -0.23 -17.79 -27.93
CA PHE A 335 -1.54 -18.29 -28.33
C PHE A 335 -2.02 -17.62 -29.61
N GLN A 336 -2.03 -16.28 -29.69
CA GLN A 336 -2.55 -15.53 -30.83
C GLN A 336 -1.77 -15.84 -32.12
N ASN A 337 -0.43 -15.79 -32.06
CA ASN A 337 0.42 -16.07 -33.23
C ASN A 337 0.25 -17.50 -33.74
N LYS A 338 0.05 -18.46 -32.83
CA LYS A 338 -0.12 -19.87 -33.22
C LYS A 338 -1.52 -20.19 -33.67
N PHE A 339 -2.52 -19.56 -33.07
CA PHE A 339 -3.89 -19.61 -33.54
C PHE A 339 -3.99 -19.13 -34.99
N ASP A 340 -3.35 -18.00 -35.33
CA ASP A 340 -3.29 -17.51 -36.71
C ASP A 340 -2.54 -18.47 -37.64
N SER A 341 -1.41 -19.00 -37.19
CA SER A 341 -0.63 -19.98 -37.96
C SER A 341 -1.44 -21.24 -38.29
N PHE A 342 -2.13 -21.82 -37.31
CA PHE A 342 -2.95 -23.02 -37.49
C PHE A 342 -4.22 -22.74 -38.28
N THR A 343 -4.87 -21.59 -38.08
CA THR A 343 -6.04 -21.19 -38.88
C THR A 343 -5.67 -20.99 -40.34
N ASN A 344 -4.56 -20.32 -40.64
CA ASN A 344 -4.08 -20.15 -42.02
C ASN A 344 -3.71 -21.50 -42.66
N ARG A 345 -3.18 -22.45 -41.89
CA ARG A 345 -2.92 -23.80 -42.36
C ARG A 345 -4.21 -24.55 -42.70
N ALA A 346 -5.21 -24.50 -41.82
CA ALA A 346 -6.51 -25.11 -42.04
C ALA A 346 -7.26 -24.49 -43.24
N ILE A 347 -7.08 -23.19 -43.50
CA ILE A 347 -7.62 -22.55 -44.72
C ILE A 347 -6.92 -23.09 -45.98
N ARG A 348 -5.59 -23.25 -45.96
CA ARG A 348 -4.82 -23.82 -47.08
C ARG A 348 -5.17 -25.27 -47.38
N GLU A 349 -5.45 -26.06 -46.34
CA GLU A 349 -5.86 -27.47 -46.46
C GLU A 349 -7.32 -27.61 -46.98
N GLY A 350 -8.09 -26.52 -46.95
CA GLY A 350 -9.49 -26.45 -47.39
C GLY A 350 -10.48 -26.85 -46.30
N THR A 351 -10.02 -26.88 -45.05
CA THR A 351 -10.78 -27.29 -43.86
C THR A 351 -11.67 -26.18 -43.32
N ILE A 352 -11.21 -24.93 -43.44
CA ILE A 352 -11.94 -23.73 -43.02
C ILE A 352 -12.10 -22.82 -44.24
N PRO A 353 -13.33 -22.43 -44.61
CA PRO A 353 -13.55 -21.45 -45.66
C PRO A 353 -12.92 -20.10 -45.30
N ALA A 354 -12.26 -19.44 -46.25
CA ALA A 354 -11.58 -18.15 -46.01
C ALA A 354 -12.51 -17.04 -45.48
N VAL A 355 -13.81 -17.11 -45.81
CA VAL A 355 -14.85 -16.17 -45.36
C VAL A 355 -15.13 -16.29 -43.85
N MET A 356 -14.89 -17.47 -43.26
CA MET A 356 -15.13 -17.75 -41.83
C MET A 356 -13.86 -17.68 -41.00
N LYS A 357 -12.85 -16.94 -41.45
CA LYS A 357 -11.56 -16.80 -40.76
C LYS A 357 -11.70 -15.97 -39.48
N ILE A 358 -11.32 -16.57 -38.35
CA ILE A 358 -11.14 -15.90 -37.06
C ILE A 358 -9.64 -15.68 -36.84
N THR A 359 -9.25 -14.46 -36.49
CA THR A 359 -7.85 -14.16 -36.16
C THR A 359 -7.54 -14.49 -34.70
N GLY A 360 -6.25 -14.69 -34.38
CA GLY A 360 -5.80 -14.92 -33.01
C GLY A 360 -6.24 -13.81 -32.05
N ALA A 361 -6.24 -12.56 -32.50
CA ALA A 361 -6.74 -11.41 -31.73
C ALA A 361 -8.24 -11.50 -31.43
N GLN A 362 -9.03 -12.10 -32.32
CA GLN A 362 -10.48 -12.26 -32.17
C GLN A 362 -10.88 -13.57 -31.49
N ALA A 363 -9.96 -14.53 -31.36
CA ALA A 363 -10.21 -15.86 -30.83
C ALA A 363 -10.92 -15.80 -29.46
N ALA A 364 -10.39 -15.01 -28.53
CA ALA A 364 -10.94 -14.90 -27.17
C ALA A 364 -12.42 -14.47 -27.10
N GLY A 365 -12.94 -13.77 -28.13
CA GLY A 365 -14.32 -13.28 -28.17
C GLY A 365 -15.23 -14.00 -29.18
N SER A 366 -14.72 -14.94 -29.97
CA SER A 366 -15.46 -15.53 -31.10
C SER A 366 -16.08 -16.89 -30.81
N TYR A 367 -16.11 -17.33 -29.55
CA TYR A 367 -16.61 -18.66 -29.18
C TYR A 367 -18.10 -18.85 -29.51
N ASP A 368 -18.92 -17.81 -29.39
CA ASP A 368 -20.33 -17.86 -29.79
C ASP A 368 -20.52 -17.87 -31.30
N VAL A 369 -19.63 -17.20 -32.04
CA VAL A 369 -19.62 -17.23 -33.51
C VAL A 369 -19.29 -18.63 -34.02
N ILE A 370 -18.38 -19.34 -33.35
CA ILE A 370 -18.01 -20.72 -33.72
C ILE A 370 -19.20 -21.66 -33.58
N LYS A 371 -20.04 -21.53 -32.53
CA LYS A 371 -21.24 -22.37 -32.35
C LYS A 371 -22.26 -22.23 -33.47
N LEU A 372 -22.24 -21.11 -34.21
CA LEU A 372 -23.13 -20.85 -35.33
C LEU A 372 -22.59 -21.40 -36.67
N MET A 373 -21.34 -21.89 -36.69
CA MET A 373 -20.71 -22.43 -37.90
C MET A 373 -21.14 -23.90 -38.16
N PRO A 374 -20.96 -24.43 -39.39
CA PRO A 374 -21.19 -25.84 -39.67
C PRO A 374 -20.30 -26.76 -38.81
N GLU A 375 -20.81 -27.92 -38.39
CA GLU A 375 -20.10 -28.85 -37.48
C GLU A 375 -18.66 -29.15 -37.90
N ALA A 376 -18.42 -29.38 -39.20
CA ALA A 376 -17.07 -29.62 -39.71
C ALA A 376 -16.08 -28.47 -39.42
N VAL A 377 -16.55 -27.22 -39.51
CA VAL A 377 -15.76 -26.01 -39.22
C VAL A 377 -15.59 -25.83 -37.71
N GLN A 378 -16.58 -26.22 -36.91
CA GLN A 378 -16.48 -26.21 -35.45
C GLN A 378 -15.37 -27.16 -34.96
N VAL A 379 -15.35 -28.40 -35.46
CA VAL A 379 -14.32 -29.39 -35.11
C VAL A 379 -12.94 -28.92 -35.55
N ALA A 380 -12.83 -28.28 -36.71
CA ALA A 380 -11.57 -27.68 -37.18
C ALA A 380 -11.08 -26.57 -36.23
N TYR A 381 -11.95 -25.66 -35.79
CA TYR A 381 -11.59 -24.64 -34.80
C TYR A 381 -11.25 -25.23 -33.44
N GLN A 382 -11.96 -26.25 -32.96
CA GLN A 382 -11.62 -26.97 -31.73
C GLN A 382 -10.19 -27.53 -31.78
N LEU A 383 -9.78 -28.09 -32.93
CA LEU A 383 -8.42 -28.58 -33.14
C LEU A 383 -7.39 -27.44 -33.13
N VAL A 384 -7.69 -26.31 -33.77
CA VAL A 384 -6.85 -25.10 -33.76
C VAL A 384 -6.67 -24.55 -32.35
N TYR A 385 -7.74 -24.51 -31.54
CA TYR A 385 -7.69 -24.12 -30.13
C TYR A 385 -6.83 -25.09 -29.32
N SER A 386 -7.10 -26.39 -29.44
CA SER A 386 -6.37 -27.44 -28.73
C SER A 386 -4.88 -27.36 -29.02
N ASN A 387 -4.48 -27.24 -30.29
CA ASN A 387 -3.06 -27.19 -30.68
C ASN A 387 -2.38 -25.88 -30.22
N SER A 388 -3.10 -24.76 -30.25
CA SER A 388 -2.59 -23.47 -29.75
C SER A 388 -2.39 -23.49 -28.23
N LEU A 389 -3.33 -24.09 -27.48
CA LEU A 389 -3.26 -24.25 -26.04
C LEU A 389 -2.19 -25.27 -25.62
N GLU A 390 -2.05 -26.37 -26.35
CA GLU A 390 -1.00 -27.39 -26.13
C GLU A 390 0.40 -26.74 -26.21
N LEU A 391 0.62 -25.90 -27.22
CA LEU A 391 1.90 -25.19 -27.37
C LEU A 391 2.11 -24.09 -26.33
N LEU A 392 1.06 -23.33 -25.99
CA LEU A 392 1.10 -22.38 -24.87
C LEU A 392 1.53 -23.10 -23.58
N TRP A 393 0.95 -24.27 -23.31
CA TRP A 393 1.29 -25.08 -22.16
C TRP A 393 2.75 -25.54 -22.18
N TYR A 394 3.29 -25.93 -23.34
CA TYR A 394 4.71 -26.26 -23.48
C TYR A 394 5.65 -25.07 -23.23
N VAL A 395 5.29 -23.88 -23.70
CA VAL A 395 6.08 -22.67 -23.45
C VAL A 395 6.06 -22.31 -21.97
N MET A 396 4.89 -22.34 -21.33
CA MET A 396 4.75 -22.01 -19.90
C MET A 396 5.45 -23.02 -18.99
N THR A 397 5.32 -24.32 -19.27
CA THR A 397 6.01 -25.38 -18.52
C THR A 397 7.54 -25.32 -18.69
N GLY A 398 8.01 -24.94 -19.89
CA GLY A 398 9.42 -24.68 -20.17
C GLY A 398 9.97 -23.48 -19.41
N ILE A 399 9.23 -22.36 -19.37
CA ILE A 399 9.60 -21.17 -18.57
C ILE A 399 9.61 -21.51 -17.08
N ALA A 400 8.66 -22.32 -16.61
CA ALA A 400 8.58 -22.75 -15.21
C ALA A 400 9.63 -23.81 -14.81
N GLY A 401 10.47 -24.29 -15.75
CA GLY A 401 11.46 -25.35 -15.48
C GLY A 401 10.84 -26.71 -15.15
N THR A 402 9.55 -26.89 -15.41
CA THR A 402 8.82 -28.13 -15.12
C THR A 402 8.98 -29.14 -16.26
N ARG A 403 8.98 -30.43 -15.93
CA ARG A 403 9.12 -31.51 -16.93
C ARG A 403 8.02 -31.40 -17.99
N LYS A 404 8.40 -31.43 -19.27
CA LYS A 404 7.44 -31.44 -20.39
C LYS A 404 6.39 -32.53 -20.18
N PRO A 405 5.09 -32.21 -20.26
CA PRO A 405 4.06 -33.24 -20.30
C PRO A 405 4.27 -34.08 -21.56
N GLY A 406 4.27 -35.40 -21.41
CA GLY A 406 4.38 -36.33 -22.54
C GLY A 406 3.23 -36.09 -23.53
N LYS A 407 3.48 -36.28 -24.84
CA LYS A 407 2.40 -36.33 -25.83
C LYS A 407 1.50 -37.51 -25.50
N ALA A 408 0.35 -37.26 -24.88
CA ALA A 408 -0.68 -38.27 -24.74
C ALA A 408 -1.29 -38.51 -26.13
N SER A 409 -1.21 -39.73 -26.64
CA SER A 409 -2.01 -40.17 -27.79
C SER A 409 -3.47 -40.14 -27.37
N ASN A 410 -4.26 -39.19 -27.89
CA ASN A 410 -5.68 -39.06 -27.59
C ASN A 410 -6.49 -39.66 -28.76
N PRO A 411 -7.14 -40.83 -28.59
CA PRO A 411 -7.94 -41.48 -29.63
C PRO A 411 -9.02 -40.56 -30.23
N ASP A 412 -9.60 -39.68 -29.41
CA ASP A 412 -10.62 -38.71 -29.85
C ASP A 412 -10.05 -37.64 -30.78
N ARG A 413 -8.76 -37.29 -30.62
CA ARG A 413 -8.05 -36.36 -31.51
C ARG A 413 -7.84 -36.99 -32.89
N ASP A 414 -7.44 -38.26 -32.93
CA ASP A 414 -7.21 -38.97 -34.19
C ASP A 414 -8.52 -39.21 -34.94
N ALA A 415 -9.60 -39.51 -34.22
CA ALA A 415 -10.95 -39.59 -34.76
C ALA A 415 -11.45 -38.24 -35.33
N ALA A 416 -11.21 -37.13 -34.62
CA ALA A 416 -11.56 -35.79 -35.10
C ALA A 416 -10.79 -35.40 -36.38
N VAL A 417 -9.50 -35.75 -36.47
CA VAL A 417 -8.69 -35.50 -37.68
C VAL A 417 -9.22 -36.31 -38.87
N GLN A 418 -9.60 -37.58 -38.66
CA GLN A 418 -10.19 -38.41 -39.72
C GLN A 418 -11.58 -37.91 -40.16
N PHE A 419 -12.42 -37.49 -39.21
CA PHE A 419 -13.73 -36.91 -39.50
C PHE A 419 -13.62 -35.64 -40.36
N ILE A 420 -12.71 -34.75 -39.99
CA ILE A 420 -12.39 -33.54 -40.75
C ILE A 420 -11.93 -33.89 -42.18
N ALA A 421 -11.03 -34.86 -42.33
CA ALA A 421 -10.53 -35.28 -43.64
C ALA A 421 -11.66 -35.80 -44.55
N GLY A 422 -12.61 -36.55 -44.00
CA GLY A 422 -13.82 -37.00 -44.69
C GLY A 422 -14.75 -35.86 -45.09
N ALA A 423 -14.98 -34.90 -44.19
CA ALA A 423 -15.83 -33.73 -44.47
C ALA A 423 -15.24 -32.82 -45.55
N VAL A 424 -13.92 -32.60 -45.56
CA VAL A 424 -13.23 -31.82 -46.60
C VAL A 424 -13.30 -32.52 -47.96
N ALA A 425 -13.15 -33.84 -48.00
CA ALA A 425 -13.31 -34.62 -49.22
C ALA A 425 -14.74 -34.49 -49.79
N GLY A 426 -15.76 -34.54 -48.92
CA GLY A 426 -17.15 -34.32 -49.31
C GLY A 426 -17.43 -32.90 -49.83
N TYR A 427 -16.84 -31.88 -49.21
CA TYR A 427 -17.01 -30.48 -49.63
C TYR A 427 -16.34 -30.22 -51.00
N LYS A 428 -15.14 -30.76 -51.23
CA LYS A 428 -14.47 -30.69 -52.54
C LYS A 428 -15.23 -31.46 -53.63
N ALA A 429 -15.82 -32.60 -53.29
CA ALA A 429 -16.63 -33.39 -54.23
C ALA A 429 -17.95 -32.70 -54.65
N ASN A 430 -18.59 -31.95 -53.74
CA ASN A 430 -19.80 -31.17 -54.06
C ASN A 430 -19.50 -29.83 -54.75
N GLY A 431 -18.38 -29.17 -54.45
CA GLY A 431 -17.96 -27.95 -55.14
C GLY A 431 -17.64 -28.15 -56.63
N ASN A 432 -17.23 -29.37 -57.01
CA ASN A 432 -16.88 -29.72 -58.39
C ASN A 432 -18.08 -30.18 -59.25
N LYS A 433 -19.30 -30.19 -58.69
CA LYS A 433 -20.54 -30.53 -59.42
C LYS A 433 -21.34 -29.31 -59.91
N ASN A 434 -20.92 -28.10 -59.53
CA ASN A 434 -21.55 -26.83 -59.93
C ASN A 434 -20.59 -25.93 -60.74
N GLY A 435 -19.57 -26.52 -61.37
CA GLY A 435 -18.64 -25.84 -62.28
C GLY A 435 -18.94 -26.17 -63.73
#